data_AF-A0A4U9DBJ4-F1
#
_entry.id   AF-A0A4U9DBJ4-F1
#
_cell.length_a   1.000
_cell.length_b   1.000
_cell.length_c   1.000
_cell.angle_alpha   90.00
_cell.angle_beta   90.00
_cell.angle_gamma   90.00
#
_symmetry.space_group_name_H-M   'P 1'
#
loop_
_entity.id
_entity.type
_entity.pdbx_description
1 polymer ?
#
loop_
_entity_poly.entity_id
_entity_poly.type
_entity_poly.pdbx_seq_one_letter_code
_entity_poly.pdbx_strand_id
1 'polypeptide(L)' 'MKILIVEDEMKTGEYLTKGLTEAGFVVDLADNGLEWLSPGDDQRL' A
#
# COMPACT_ATOMS: atom_id res chain seq x y z
N MET A 1 -7.70 1.45 -13.27
CA MET A 1 -6.30 1.07 -12.98
C MET A 1 -6.11 1.15 -11.48
N LYS A 2 -5.32 0.26 -10.89
CA LYS A 2 -5.03 0.22 -9.44
C LYS A 2 -3.57 0.58 -9.22
N ILE A 3 -3.31 1.53 -8.32
CA ILE A 3 -1.98 2.07 -8.00
C ILE A 3 -1.61 1.60 -6.59
N LEU A 4 -0.41 1.04 -6.41
CA LEU A 4 0.16 0.74 -5.10
C LEU A 4 1.22 1.79 -4.80
N ILE A 5 1.07 2.48 -3.68
CA ILE A 5 2.03 3.44 -3.15
C ILE A 5 2.77 2.74 -2.02
N VAL A 6 4.10 2.70 -2.12
CA VAL A 6 4.99 2.22 -1.05
C VAL A 6 5.77 3.44 -0.58
N GLU A 7 5.41 3.94 0.59
CA GLU A 7 6.00 5.14 1.18
C GLU A 7 6.26 4.87 2.66
N ASP A 8 7.45 5.20 3.12
CA ASP A 8 7.94 4.98 4.48
C ASP A 8 7.41 6.04 5.47
N GLU A 9 6.93 7.17 4.96
CA GLU A 9 6.38 8.27 5.75
C GLU A 9 4.85 8.36 5.58
N MET A 10 4.11 8.09 6.66
CA MET A 10 2.65 8.01 6.63
C MET A 10 1.98 9.27 6.08
N LYS A 11 2.42 10.48 6.45
CA LYS A 11 1.74 11.71 6.00
C LYS A 11 1.91 11.93 4.50
N THR A 12 3.08 11.61 3.96
CA THR A 12 3.37 11.66 2.53
C THR A 12 2.52 10.62 1.80
N GLY A 13 2.47 9.39 2.31
CA GLY A 13 1.61 8.33 1.75
C GLY A 13 0.13 8.72 1.72
N GLU A 14 -0.40 9.30 2.81
CA GLU A 14 -1.76 9.80 2.89
C GLU A 14 -2.03 10.96 1.91
N TYR A 15 -1.08 11.90 1.80
CA TYR A 15 -1.20 13.03 0.88
C TYR A 15 -1.29 12.59 -0.57
N LEU A 16 -0.43 11.65 -0.98
CA LEU A 16 -0.42 11.08 -2.33
C LEU A 16 -1.69 10.26 -2.60
N THR A 17 -2.11 9.44 -1.63
CA THR A 17 -3.34 8.64 -1.72
C THR A 17 -4.55 9.54 -1.93
N LYS A 18 -4.64 10.63 -1.17
CA LYS A 18 -5.74 11.61 -1.29
C LYS A 18 -5.77 12.27 -2.67
N GLY A 19 -4.64 12.81 -3.14
CA GLY A 19 -4.58 13.47 -4.45
C GLY A 19 -4.91 12.53 -5.62
N LEU A 20 -4.43 11.29 -5.57
CA LEU A 20 -4.69 10.30 -6.60
C LEU A 20 -6.13 9.75 -6.56
N THR A 21 -6.70 9.62 -5.36
CA THR A 21 -8.13 9.28 -5.21
C THR A 21 -9.03 10.39 -5.74
N GLU A 22 -8.70 11.66 -5.46
CA GLU A 22 -9.40 12.84 -5.99
C GLU A 22 -9.33 12.93 -7.52
N ALA A 23 -8.24 12.46 -8.12
CA ALA A 23 -8.08 12.33 -9.57
C ALA A 23 -8.82 11.12 -10.18
N GLY A 24 -9.49 10.29 -9.36
CA GLY A 24 -10.31 9.16 -9.80
C GLY A 24 -9.55 7.83 -9.92
N PHE A 25 -8.35 7.72 -9.36
CA PHE A 25 -7.61 6.46 -9.32
C PHE A 25 -7.98 5.63 -8.09
N VAL A 26 -7.87 4.31 -8.23
CA VAL A 26 -7.96 3.37 -7.10
C VAL A 26 -6.54 3.17 -6.57
N VAL A 27 -6.32 3.46 -5.29
CA VAL A 27 -4.99 3.51 -4.68
C VAL A 27 -4.97 2.66 -3.41
N ASP A 28 -3.90 1.87 -3.24
CA ASP A 28 -3.53 1.23 -1.98
C ASP A 28 -2.23 1.87 -1.46
N LEU A 29 -2.13 2.08 -0.14
CA LEU A 29 -0.93 2.56 0.53
C LEU A 29 -0.34 1.44 1.40
N ALA A 30 0.96 1.18 1.26
CA ALA A 30 1.72 0.28 2.13
C ALA A 30 2.81 1.07 2.88
N ASP A 31 2.79 0.97 4.21
CA ASP A 31 3.63 1.71 5.18
C ASP A 31 5.11 1.36 5.09
N ASN A 32 5.42 0.14 4.68
CA ASN A 32 6.75 -0.36 4.40
C ASN A 32 6.56 -1.67 3.65
N GLY A 33 7.39 -1.96 2.65
CA GLY A 33 7.32 -3.22 1.87
C GLY A 33 7.47 -4.53 2.68
N LEU A 34 7.51 -4.47 4.00
CA LEU A 34 7.57 -5.59 4.95
C LEU A 34 6.21 -6.22 5.24
N GLU A 35 5.08 -5.51 5.03
CA GLU A 35 3.75 -6.07 5.31
C GLU A 35 3.27 -7.07 4.23
N TRP A 36 4.08 -7.28 3.18
CA TRP A 36 3.87 -8.37 2.22
C TRP A 36 4.37 -9.74 2.72
N LEU A 37 5.12 -9.78 3.84
CA LEU A 37 5.75 -11.01 4.37
C LEU A 37 5.16 -11.45 5.72
N SER A 38 3.83 -11.49 5.84
CA SER A 38 3.22 -12.44 6.78
C SER A 38 3.05 -13.80 6.09
N PRO A 39 3.96 -14.77 6.27
CA PRO A 39 3.77 -16.14 5.80
C PRO A 39 2.64 -16.79 6.62
N GLY A 40 1.42 -16.64 6.14
CA GLY A 40 0.22 -17.28 6.69
C GLY A 40 -0.15 -18.62 6.05
N ASP A 41 0.52 -19.03 4.97
CA ASP A 41 0.13 -20.21 4.18
C ASP A 41 1.34 -21.03 3.70
N ASP A 42 2.16 -21.52 4.63
CA ASP A 42 2.99 -22.70 4.37
C ASP A 42 2.42 -23.86 5.20
N GLN A 43 1.68 -24.73 4.50
CA GLN A 43 1.26 -26.04 4.99
C GLN A 43 2.50 -26.80 5.46
N ARG A 44 2.77 -26.75 6.76
CA ARG A 44 3.66 -27.72 7.40
C ARG A 44 2.96 -29.08 7.37
N LEU A 45 3.51 -29.92 6.49
CA LEU A 45 3.52 -31.39 6.47
C LEU A 45 3.01 -32.07 7.74
#